data_AF-A0A5C7PL10-F1
#
_entry.id   AF-A0A5C7PL10-F1
#
_cell.length_a   1.000
_cell.length_b   1.000
_cell.length_c   1.000
_cell.angle_alpha   90.00
_cell.angle_beta   90.00
_cell.angle_gamma   90.00
#
_symmetry.space_group_name_H-M   'P 1'
#
loop_
_entity.id
_entity.type
_entity.pdbx_description
1 polymer ?
#
loop_
_entity_poly.entity_id
_entity_poly.type
_entity_poly.pdbx_seq_one_letter_code
_entity_poly.pdbx_strand_id
1 'polypeptide(L)' 'MNKTPFSIEFFPPQTAEGADKLRAVRQKLARLKPEFFSVTFGAGGTTQERTFEAVFEIQQEG' A
#
# COMPACT_ATOMS: atom_id res chain seq x y z
N MET A 1 -17.42 -22.88 -2.02
CA MET A 1 -17.52 -21.70 -1.13
C MET A 1 -17.16 -20.47 -1.95
N ASN A 2 -17.99 -19.44 -1.96
CA ASN A 2 -17.61 -18.17 -2.58
C ASN A 2 -16.55 -17.52 -1.70
N LYS A 3 -15.40 -17.15 -2.28
CA LYS A 3 -14.36 -16.41 -1.58
C LYS A 3 -14.88 -14.99 -1.33
N THR A 4 -14.93 -14.55 -0.08
CA THR A 4 -15.26 -13.14 0.24
C THR A 4 -14.12 -12.26 -0.28
N PRO A 5 -14.37 -11.31 -1.20
CA PRO A 5 -13.34 -10.39 -1.64
C PRO A 5 -12.95 -9.47 -0.49
N PHE A 6 -11.66 -9.14 -0.42
CA PHE A 6 -11.14 -8.18 0.55
C PHE A 6 -9.97 -7.40 -0.04
N SER A 7 -9.71 -6.23 0.52
CA SER A 7 -8.59 -5.35 0.17
C SER A 7 -7.82 -4.97 1.43
N ILE A 8 -6.64 -4.38 1.24
CA ILE A 8 -5.77 -3.92 2.34
C ILE A 8 -5.36 -2.48 2.06
N GLU A 9 -5.49 -1.62 3.07
CA GLU A 9 -5.08 -0.21 2.99
C GLU A 9 -3.79 0.05 3.77
N PHE A 10 -2.92 0.87 3.21
CA PHE A 10 -1.72 1.40 3.86
C PHE A 10 -1.78 2.92 4.00
N PHE A 11 -0.99 3.44 4.93
CA PHE A 11 -0.68 4.87 4.99
C PHE A 11 0.66 5.13 4.29
N PRO A 12 0.83 6.29 3.63
CA PRO A 12 2.09 6.63 2.98
C PRO A 12 3.21 6.74 4.03
N PRO A 13 4.38 6.10 3.79
CA PRO A 13 5.47 6.12 4.75
C PRO A 13 6.05 7.53 4.88
N GLN A 14 6.55 7.88 6.07
CA GLN A 14 7.15 9.19 6.31
C GLN A 14 8.67 9.22 6.20
N THR A 15 9.31 8.04 6.23
CA THR A 15 10.75 7.87 6.20
C THR A 15 11.14 6.72 5.28
N ALA A 16 12.41 6.67 4.88
CA ALA A 16 12.94 5.59 4.04
C ALA A 16 12.81 4.21 4.72
N GLU A 17 13.08 4.12 6.03
CA GLU A 17 12.91 2.89 6.79
C GLU A 17 11.44 2.46 6.83
N GLY A 18 10.52 3.44 6.85
CA GLY A 18 9.09 3.21 6.72
C GLY A 18 8.72 2.61 5.37
N ALA A 19 9.34 3.07 4.28
CA ALA A 19 9.15 2.53 2.94
C ALA A 19 9.68 1.09 2.83
N ASP A 20 10.88 0.82 3.35
CA ASP A 20 11.44 -0.53 3.40
C ASP A 20 10.54 -1.51 4.15
N LYS A 21 10.01 -1.06 5.31
CA LYS A 21 9.05 -1.83 6.09
C LYS A 21 7.75 -2.06 5.33
N LEU A 22 7.23 -1.05 4.64
CA LEU A 22 6.02 -1.17 3.83
C LEU A 22 6.20 -2.23 2.74
N ARG A 23 7.30 -2.20 1.98
CA ARG A 23 7.61 -3.22 0.96
C ARG A 23 7.63 -4.63 1.55
N ALA A 24 8.35 -4.83 2.65
CA ALA A 24 8.44 -6.12 3.32
C ALA A 24 7.08 -6.64 3.84
N VAL A 25 6.24 -5.75 4.37
CA VAL A 25 4.90 -6.11 4.86
C VAL A 25 3.95 -6.40 3.70
N ARG A 26 3.94 -5.57 2.66
CA ARG A 26 3.12 -5.77 1.47
C ARG A 26 3.40 -7.13 0.82
N GLN A 27 4.66 -7.52 0.67
CA GLN A 27 5.04 -8.84 0.13
C GLN A 27 4.48 -10.01 0.94
N LYS A 28 4.43 -9.89 2.27
CA LYS A 28 3.83 -10.91 3.14
C LYS A 28 2.32 -10.95 2.98
N LEU A 29 1.66 -9.79 2.92
CA LEU A 29 0.21 -9.67 2.82
C LEU A 29 -0.34 -10.04 1.42
N ALA A 30 0.45 -9.83 0.36
CA ALA A 30 0.10 -10.25 -1.01
C ALA A 30 -0.17 -11.76 -1.13
N ARG A 31 0.41 -12.58 -0.23
CA ARG A 31 0.15 -14.03 -0.18
C ARG A 31 -1.31 -14.36 0.16
N LEU A 32 -2.04 -13.43 0.80
CA LEU A 32 -3.46 -13.58 1.09
C LEU A 32 -4.34 -13.37 -0.15
N LYS A 33 -3.77 -12.89 -1.25
CA LYS A 33 -4.48 -12.58 -2.51
C LYS A 33 -5.67 -11.63 -2.29
N PRO A 34 -5.43 -10.41 -1.75
CA PRO A 34 -6.44 -9.36 -1.76
C PRO A 34 -6.76 -8.96 -3.21
N GLU A 35 -7.93 -8.38 -3.43
CA GLU A 35 -8.31 -7.88 -4.75
C GLU A 35 -7.47 -6.68 -5.18
N PHE A 36 -7.11 -5.82 -4.23
CA PHE A 36 -6.24 -4.67 -4.43
C PHE A 36 -5.62 -4.18 -3.12
N PHE A 37 -4.63 -3.29 -3.27
CA PHE A 37 -4.11 -2.47 -2.19
C PHE A 37 -4.48 -1.02 -2.42
N SER A 38 -4.80 -0.28 -1.35
CA SER A 38 -4.98 1.18 -1.39
C SER A 38 -3.94 1.88 -0.53
N VAL A 39 -3.70 3.16 -0.81
CA VAL A 39 -2.89 4.05 0.02
C VAL A 39 -3.71 5.28 0.37
N THR A 40 -3.82 5.61 1.65
CA THR A 40 -4.60 6.76 2.12
C THR A 40 -4.01 8.07 1.59
N PHE A 41 -4.86 8.93 1.05
CA PHE A 41 -4.50 10.29 0.65
C PHE A 41 -4.78 11.27 1.79
N GLY A 42 -3.74 11.95 2.28
CA GLY A 42 -3.83 12.87 3.41
C GLY A 42 -4.75 14.06 3.10
N ALA A 43 -5.53 14.48 4.10
CA ALA A 43 -6.44 15.60 3.99
C ALA A 43 -5.70 16.86 3.50
N GLY A 44 -6.33 17.61 2.60
CA GLY A 44 -5.75 18.82 2.00
C GLY A 44 -4.48 18.58 1.16
N GLY A 45 -4.16 17.34 0.79
CA GLY A 45 -2.97 17.03 -0.03
C GLY A 45 -1.67 16.93 0.77
N THR A 46 -1.72 16.90 2.10
CA THR A 46 -0.55 16.87 3.00
C THR A 46 0.42 15.69 2.79
N THR A 47 -0.05 14.61 2.15
CA THR A 47 0.77 13.44 1.82
C THR A 47 0.74 13.10 0.33
N GLN A 48 0.35 14.04 -0.54
CA GLN A 48 0.13 13.77 -1.96
C GLN A 48 1.31 13.05 -2.62
N GLU A 49 2.50 13.63 -2.56
CA GLU A 49 3.73 13.06 -3.17
C GLU A 49 4.03 11.65 -2.63
N ARG A 50 4.08 11.50 -1.30
CA ARG A 50 4.33 10.21 -0.64
C ARG A 50 3.26 9.16 -0.93
N THR A 51 2.01 9.59 -1.16
CA THR A 51 0.91 8.70 -1.56
C THR A 51 1.15 8.20 -2.98
N PHE A 52 1.51 9.09 -3.91
CA PHE A 52 1.85 8.71 -5.28
C PHE A 52 3.05 7.77 -5.32
N GLU A 53 4.14 8.08 -4.61
CA GLU A 53 5.33 7.23 -4.53
C GLU A 53 4.98 5.82 -4.04
N ALA A 54 4.24 5.70 -2.94
CA ALA A 54 3.82 4.41 -2.40
C ALA A 54 2.93 3.62 -3.38
N VAL A 55 2.01 4.29 -4.09
CA VAL A 55 1.16 3.64 -5.10
C VAL A 55 1.99 3.15 -6.28
N PHE A 56 2.93 3.96 -6.79
CA PHE A 56 3.80 3.57 -7.89
C PHE A 56 4.70 2.39 -7.53
N GLU A 57 5.30 2.39 -6.33
CA GLU A 57 6.09 1.24 -5.86
C GLU A 57 5.23 -0.03 -5.76
N ILE A 58 4.04 0.05 -5.14
CA ILE A 58 3.14 -1.10 -5.01
C ILE A 58 2.71 -1.64 -6.38
N GLN A 59 2.48 -0.76 -7.36
CA GLN A 59 2.12 -1.14 -8.72
C GLN A 59 3.29 -1.81 -9.46
N GLN A 60 4.52 -1.35 -9.28
CA GLN A 60 5.70 -1.93 -9.92
C GLN A 60 6.05 -3.34 -9.38
N GLU A 61 5.68 -3.64 -8.13
CA GLU A 61 5.80 -4.98 -7.55
C GLU A 61 4.58 -5.89 -7.84
N GLY A 62 3.69 -5.46 -8.75
CA GLY A 62 2.48 -6.14 -9.18
C GLY A 62 2.74 -7.21 -10.22
#